data_AF-A0A0M8N4S7-F1
#
_entry.id   AF-A0A0M8N4S7-F1
#
_cell.length_a   1.000
_cell.length_b   1.000
_cell.length_c   1.000
_cell.angle_alpha   90.00
_cell.angle_beta   90.00
_cell.angle_gamma   90.00
#
_symmetry.space_group_name_H-M   'P 1'
#
loop_
_entity.id
_entity.type
_entity.pdbx_description
1 polymer ?
#
loop_
_entity_poly.entity_id
_entity_poly.type
_entity_poly.pdbx_seq_one_letter_code
_entity_poly.pdbx_strand_id
1 'polypeptide(L)'
;MPHATSKSAGANAPRLSRIPGETPEQRVKRLRQAHLAAQKAQISRADKIVDASRRFLDVAHRWTVGGLVAFTAVAGVVSVYSVWDMLRYNRARRAEFLEAQKKYQDDVLATARLAYLKGAATEEQILLVEEANRDAETKGVKLPPLLSPPEHRTHFEEHVQPAFQLHSKMNKAAEGQAESTGRGILGLFFGGGDGDSKLAAAGAVQDAAWEGQAQAQRTAELEQPAVETSSGQARAKKGWWPF
;
A
#
# COMPACT_ATOMS: atom_id res chain seq x y z
N MET A 1 -56.36 -70.68 4.80
CA MET A 1 -56.05 -70.82 6.23
C MET A 1 -54.63 -70.29 6.49
N PRO A 2 -54.45 -69.04 6.96
CA PRO A 2 -53.14 -68.55 7.39
C PRO A 2 -52.89 -68.80 8.89
N HIS A 3 -51.73 -69.38 9.24
CA HIS A 3 -51.22 -69.44 10.61
C HIS A 3 -50.07 -68.44 10.77
N ALA A 4 -50.32 -67.35 11.50
CA ALA A 4 -49.29 -66.43 11.97
C ALA A 4 -48.81 -66.89 13.35
N THR A 5 -47.57 -67.37 13.44
CA THR A 5 -46.94 -67.69 14.74
C THR A 5 -46.22 -66.45 15.25
N SER A 6 -46.79 -65.75 16.22
CA SER A 6 -46.11 -64.69 16.96
C SER A 6 -45.02 -65.31 17.85
N LYS A 7 -43.77 -65.32 17.39
CA LYS A 7 -42.63 -65.62 18.26
C LYS A 7 -42.30 -64.35 19.04
N SER A 8 -42.80 -64.26 20.27
CA SER A 8 -42.39 -63.24 21.23
C SER A 8 -40.91 -63.44 21.53
N ALA A 9 -40.05 -62.62 20.92
CA ALA A 9 -38.66 -62.52 21.31
C ALA A 9 -38.59 -61.96 22.73
N GLY A 10 -38.48 -62.85 23.71
CA GLY A 10 -38.06 -62.51 25.06
C GLY A 10 -36.62 -62.02 25.02
N ALA A 11 -36.44 -60.73 24.76
CA ALA A 11 -35.14 -60.08 24.86
C ALA A 11 -34.84 -59.81 26.34
N ASN A 12 -33.74 -60.41 26.79
CA ASN A 12 -33.19 -60.35 28.14
C ASN A 12 -32.79 -58.90 28.48
N ALA A 13 -33.74 -58.09 28.97
CA ALA A 13 -33.45 -56.76 29.49
C ALA A 13 -32.72 -56.92 30.85
N PRO A 14 -31.59 -56.22 31.08
CA PRO A 14 -30.91 -56.29 32.37
C PRO A 14 -31.89 -55.83 33.45
N ARG A 15 -32.20 -56.73 34.39
CA ARG A 15 -33.08 -56.44 35.52
C ARG A 15 -32.38 -55.38 36.39
N LEU A 16 -32.65 -54.10 36.12
CA LEU A 16 -32.20 -53.01 36.99
C LEU A 16 -32.78 -53.26 38.38
N SER A 17 -31.88 -53.58 39.31
CA SER A 17 -32.21 -53.72 40.73
C SER A 17 -32.98 -52.49 41.21
N ARG A 18 -34.14 -52.75 41.82
CA ARG A 18 -34.98 -51.72 42.43
C ARG A 18 -34.22 -51.18 43.63
N ILE A 19 -33.82 -49.92 43.58
CA ILE A 19 -33.20 -49.25 44.74
C ILE A 19 -34.34 -48.99 45.74
N PRO A 20 -34.31 -49.57 46.95
CA PRO A 20 -35.38 -49.40 47.91
C PRO A 20 -35.40 -47.96 48.41
N GLY A 21 -36.55 -47.27 48.25
CA GLY A 21 -36.77 -45.89 48.71
C GLY A 21 -36.78 -44.80 47.64
N GLU A 22 -36.57 -45.11 46.35
CA GLU A 22 -36.69 -44.09 45.27
C GLU A 22 -38.16 -43.71 45.01
N THR A 23 -38.45 -42.41 44.87
CA THR A 23 -39.78 -41.95 44.44
C THR A 23 -40.03 -42.39 42.99
N PRO A 24 -41.30 -42.66 42.60
CA PRO A 24 -41.61 -43.14 41.25
C PRO A 24 -41.15 -42.18 40.16
N GLU A 25 -41.15 -40.86 40.42
CA GLU A 25 -40.66 -39.85 39.47
C GLU A 25 -39.14 -39.90 39.29
N GLN A 26 -38.40 -40.10 40.38
CA GLN A 26 -36.94 -40.19 40.36
C GLN A 26 -36.46 -41.44 39.60
N ARG A 27 -37.22 -42.54 39.69
CA ARG A 27 -36.99 -43.75 38.88
C ARG A 27 -37.10 -43.47 37.39
N VAL A 28 -38.14 -42.77 36.96
CA VAL A 28 -38.34 -42.45 35.54
C VAL A 28 -37.24 -41.53 35.03
N LYS A 29 -36.84 -40.53 35.82
CA LYS A 29 -35.71 -39.64 35.48
C LYS A 29 -34.41 -40.44 35.30
N ARG A 30 -34.09 -41.35 36.22
CA ARG A 30 -32.91 -42.22 36.13
C ARG A 30 -32.97 -43.14 34.91
N LEU A 31 -34.12 -43.76 34.66
CA LEU A 31 -34.30 -44.64 33.50
C LEU A 31 -34.16 -43.86 32.19
N ARG A 32 -34.74 -42.67 32.07
CA ARG A 32 -34.55 -41.78 30.91
C ARG A 32 -33.09 -41.37 30.75
N GLN A 33 -32.42 -41.00 31.84
CA GLN A 33 -31.00 -40.65 31.82
C GLN A 33 -30.13 -41.84 31.39
N ALA A 34 -30.40 -43.05 31.90
CA ALA A 34 -29.70 -44.27 31.51
C ALA A 34 -29.95 -44.62 30.04
N HIS A 35 -31.18 -44.41 29.54
CA HIS A 35 -31.53 -44.65 28.14
C HIS A 35 -30.85 -43.64 27.20
N LEU A 36 -30.83 -42.36 27.57
CA LEU A 36 -30.12 -41.31 26.83
C LEU A 36 -28.60 -41.51 26.89
N ALA A 37 -28.06 -41.97 28.02
CA ALA A 37 -26.65 -42.32 28.15
C ALA A 37 -26.29 -43.53 27.28
N ALA A 38 -27.14 -44.57 27.24
CA ALA A 38 -26.96 -45.73 26.38
C ALA A 38 -27.00 -45.36 24.89
N GLN A 39 -27.95 -44.50 24.49
CA GLN A 39 -28.00 -44.00 23.11
C GLN A 39 -26.75 -43.18 22.75
N LYS A 40 -26.27 -42.31 23.65
CA LYS A 40 -25.02 -41.54 23.44
C LYS A 40 -23.75 -42.40 23.45
N ALA A 41 -23.80 -43.57 24.10
CA ALA A 41 -22.71 -44.56 24.14
C ALA A 41 -22.68 -45.45 22.88
N GLN A 42 -23.82 -45.64 22.20
CA GLN A 42 -23.89 -46.35 20.91
C GLN A 42 -23.32 -45.56 19.74
N ILE A 43 -23.13 -44.25 19.90
CA ILE A 43 -22.45 -43.40 18.91
C ILE A 43 -20.95 -43.75 18.93
N SER A 44 -20.47 -44.36 17.86
CA SER A 44 -19.07 -44.74 17.68
C SER A 44 -18.14 -43.52 17.80
N ARG A 45 -16.93 -43.71 18.35
CA ARG A 45 -15.93 -42.64 18.45
C ARG A 45 -15.57 -42.06 17.07
N ALA A 46 -15.59 -42.89 16.04
CA ALA A 46 -15.38 -42.46 14.67
C ALA A 46 -16.48 -41.49 14.19
N ASP A 47 -17.74 -41.76 14.54
CA ASP A 47 -18.89 -40.93 14.17
C ASP A 47 -18.81 -39.53 14.83
N LYS A 48 -18.35 -39.47 16.09
CA LYS A 48 -18.07 -38.19 16.78
C LYS A 48 -16.97 -37.38 16.10
N ILE A 49 -15.93 -38.04 15.59
CA ILE A 49 -14.83 -37.39 14.86
C ILE A 49 -15.33 -36.87 13.51
N VAL A 50 -16.17 -37.63 12.82
CA VAL A 50 -16.78 -37.23 11.54
C VAL A 50 -17.75 -36.05 11.73
N ASP A 51 -18.56 -36.07 12.78
CA ASP A 51 -19.44 -34.94 13.10
C ASP A 51 -18.67 -33.69 13.50
N ALA A 52 -17.56 -33.85 14.23
CA ALA A 52 -16.67 -32.74 14.54
C ALA A 52 -16.02 -32.20 13.26
N SER A 53 -15.50 -33.06 12.38
CA SER A 53 -14.80 -32.64 11.17
C SER A 53 -15.70 -31.86 10.22
N ARG A 54 -16.97 -32.24 10.07
CA ARG A 54 -17.95 -31.48 9.30
C ARG A 54 -18.09 -30.04 9.83
N ARG A 55 -18.27 -29.89 11.13
CA ARG A 55 -18.39 -28.56 11.76
C ARG A 55 -17.10 -27.75 11.63
N PHE A 56 -15.94 -28.38 11.76
CA PHE A 56 -14.66 -27.70 11.56
C PHE A 56 -14.45 -27.25 10.12
N LEU A 57 -14.78 -28.10 9.14
CA LEU A 57 -14.66 -27.76 7.73
C LEU A 57 -15.60 -26.61 7.35
N ASP A 58 -16.83 -26.59 7.87
CA ASP A 58 -17.77 -25.50 7.62
C ASP A 58 -17.30 -24.18 8.25
N VAL A 59 -16.77 -24.21 9.47
CA VAL A 59 -16.21 -23.02 10.13
C VAL A 59 -14.95 -22.53 9.42
N ALA A 60 -14.05 -23.45 9.05
CA ALA A 60 -12.84 -23.16 8.31
C ALA A 60 -13.16 -22.55 6.95
N HIS A 61 -14.14 -23.09 6.23
CA HIS A 61 -14.57 -22.55 4.94
C HIS A 61 -15.11 -21.12 5.08
N ARG A 62 -15.90 -20.83 6.11
CA ARG A 62 -16.39 -19.46 6.37
C ARG A 62 -15.25 -18.52 6.75
N TRP A 63 -14.27 -19.00 7.50
CA TRP A 63 -13.07 -18.23 7.84
C TRP A 63 -12.18 -17.94 6.63
N THR A 64 -11.95 -18.92 5.75
CA THR A 64 -11.13 -18.73 4.56
C THR A 64 -11.81 -17.79 3.57
N VAL A 65 -13.12 -17.92 3.37
CA VAL A 65 -13.90 -16.98 2.54
C VAL A 65 -13.86 -15.58 3.16
N GLY A 66 -14.11 -15.44 4.45
CA GLY A 66 -14.02 -14.15 5.14
C GLY A 66 -12.63 -13.53 5.05
N GLY A 67 -11.59 -14.33 5.20
CA GLY A 67 -10.20 -13.92 5.06
C GLY A 67 -9.86 -13.48 3.63
N LEU A 68 -10.32 -14.22 2.61
CA LEU A 68 -10.10 -13.86 1.22
C LEU A 68 -10.81 -12.54 0.87
N VAL A 69 -12.05 -12.37 1.32
CA VAL A 69 -12.81 -11.12 1.13
C VAL A 69 -12.10 -9.95 1.81
N ALA A 70 -11.69 -10.10 3.07
CA ALA A 70 -10.94 -9.07 3.79
C ALA A 70 -9.61 -8.75 3.09
N PHE A 71 -8.87 -9.77 2.64
CA PHE A 71 -7.62 -9.60 1.92
C PHE A 71 -7.83 -8.83 0.61
N THR A 72 -8.87 -9.16 -0.17
CA THR A 72 -9.19 -8.41 -1.39
C THR A 72 -9.58 -6.97 -1.12
N ALA A 73 -10.28 -6.69 -0.01
CA ALA A 73 -10.60 -5.32 0.39
C ALA A 73 -9.33 -4.52 0.71
N VAL A 74 -8.40 -5.11 1.49
CA VAL A 74 -7.09 -4.49 1.79
C VAL A 74 -6.29 -4.27 0.51
N ALA A 75 -6.20 -5.27 -0.36
CA ALA A 75 -5.51 -5.17 -1.64
C ALA A 75 -6.10 -4.06 -2.53
N GLY A 76 -7.43 -3.91 -2.53
CA GLY A 76 -8.11 -2.82 -3.21
C GLY A 76 -7.72 -1.43 -2.69
N VAL A 77 -7.70 -1.25 -1.36
CA VAL A 77 -7.27 0.01 -0.73
C VAL A 77 -5.81 0.33 -1.09
N VAL A 78 -4.93 -0.67 -1.00
CA VAL A 78 -3.51 -0.50 -1.37
C VAL A 78 -3.37 -0.11 -2.85
N SER A 79 -4.13 -0.74 -3.75
CA SER A 79 -4.12 -0.41 -5.18
C SER A 79 -4.54 1.04 -5.45
N VAL A 80 -5.63 1.51 -4.84
CA VAL A 80 -6.07 2.91 -4.96
C VAL A 80 -5.02 3.87 -4.39
N TYR A 81 -4.39 3.51 -3.27
CA TYR A 81 -3.33 4.29 -2.67
C TYR A 81 -2.10 4.40 -3.59
N SER A 82 -1.68 3.31 -4.24
CA SER A 82 -0.58 3.33 -5.21
C SER A 82 -0.86 4.22 -6.41
N VAL A 83 -2.08 4.19 -6.94
CA VAL A 83 -2.47 5.09 -8.04
C VAL A 83 -2.46 6.55 -7.59
N TRP A 84 -2.98 6.83 -6.38
CA TRP A 84 -2.97 8.17 -5.81
C TRP A 84 -1.55 8.71 -5.60
N ASP A 85 -0.65 7.89 -5.05
CA ASP A 85 0.74 8.24 -4.80
C ASP A 85 1.47 8.61 -6.12
N MET A 86 1.28 7.81 -7.16
CA MET A 86 1.84 8.07 -8.49
C MET A 86 1.31 9.38 -9.10
N LEU A 87 0.01 9.65 -8.96
CA LEU A 87 -0.61 10.91 -9.42
C LEU A 87 -0.08 12.13 -8.65
N ARG A 88 0.11 12.01 -7.33
CA ARG A 88 0.65 13.09 -6.50
C ARG A 88 2.07 13.44 -6.90
N TYR A 89 2.92 12.43 -7.08
CA TYR A 89 4.30 12.60 -7.53
C TYR A 89 4.36 13.21 -8.94
N ASN A 90 3.53 12.72 -9.88
CA ASN A 90 3.47 13.31 -11.22
C ASN A 90 2.94 14.74 -11.23
N ARG A 91 2.02 15.11 -10.32
CA ARG A 91 1.55 16.50 -10.20
C ARG A 91 2.65 17.44 -9.74
N ALA A 92 3.46 17.02 -8.76
CA ALA A 92 4.58 17.83 -8.29
C ALA A 92 5.58 18.07 -9.41
N ARG A 93 5.98 17.00 -10.10
CA ARG A 93 6.94 17.11 -11.21
C ARG A 93 6.41 17.93 -12.38
N ARG A 94 5.12 17.79 -12.75
CA ARG A 94 4.48 18.62 -13.77
C ARG A 94 4.41 20.10 -13.37
N ALA A 95 4.23 20.41 -12.09
CA ALA A 95 4.21 21.80 -11.64
C ALA A 95 5.57 22.48 -11.86
N GLU A 96 6.66 21.80 -11.51
CA GLU A 96 8.02 22.28 -11.74
C GLU A 96 8.31 22.48 -13.24
N PHE A 97 7.91 21.52 -14.08
CA PHE A 97 8.06 21.64 -15.54
C PHE A 97 7.24 22.80 -16.12
N LEU A 98 6.01 23.01 -15.64
CA LEU A 98 5.18 24.12 -16.09
C LEU A 98 5.74 25.47 -15.65
N GLU A 99 6.31 25.57 -14.46
CA GLU A 99 6.98 26.79 -14.00
C GLU A 99 8.22 27.08 -14.85
N ALA A 100 9.04 26.07 -15.12
CA ALA A 100 10.20 26.22 -16.01
C ALA A 100 9.77 26.66 -17.41
N GLN A 101 8.73 26.04 -17.99
CA GLN A 101 8.24 26.39 -19.33
C GLN A 101 7.67 27.81 -19.40
N LYS A 102 7.06 28.31 -18.33
CA LYS A 102 6.64 29.71 -18.23
C LYS A 102 7.85 30.64 -18.24
N LYS A 103 8.86 30.36 -17.42
CA LYS A 103 10.12 31.13 -17.39
C LYS A 103 10.80 31.18 -18.76
N TYR A 104 10.89 30.04 -19.46
CA TYR A 104 11.44 29.99 -20.82
C TYR A 104 10.64 30.85 -21.81
N GLN A 105 9.30 30.82 -21.75
CA GLN A 105 8.47 31.65 -22.62
C GLN A 105 8.63 33.15 -22.32
N ASP A 106 8.72 33.52 -21.04
CA ASP A 106 8.96 34.90 -20.62
C ASP A 106 10.33 35.41 -21.11
N ASP A 107 11.38 34.58 -21.02
CA ASP A 107 12.72 34.88 -21.51
C ASP A 107 12.76 35.06 -23.05
N VAL A 108 12.06 34.18 -23.79
CA VAL A 108 11.93 34.29 -25.26
C VAL A 108 11.21 35.58 -25.64
N LEU A 109 10.14 35.92 -24.93
CA LEU A 109 9.38 37.14 -25.18
C LEU A 109 10.20 38.40 -24.82
N ALA A 110 10.98 38.37 -23.73
CA ALA A 110 11.87 39.47 -23.34
C ALA A 110 12.98 39.69 -24.37
N THR A 111 13.60 38.62 -24.85
CA THR A 111 14.65 38.68 -25.89
C THR A 111 14.10 39.17 -27.23
N ALA A 112 12.93 38.69 -27.66
CA ALA A 112 12.24 39.16 -28.86
C ALA A 112 11.95 40.66 -28.80
N ARG A 113 11.47 41.16 -27.64
CA ARG A 113 11.25 42.61 -27.43
C ARG A 113 12.54 43.41 -27.46
N LEU A 114 13.61 42.89 -26.86
CA LEU A 114 14.93 43.54 -26.91
C LEU A 114 15.44 43.64 -28.35
N ALA A 115 15.28 42.60 -29.16
CA ALA A 115 15.64 42.62 -30.57
C ALA A 115 14.76 43.56 -31.38
N TYR A 116 13.45 43.59 -31.08
CA TYR A 116 12.48 44.49 -31.71
C TYR A 116 12.85 45.95 -31.49
N LEU A 117 13.16 46.31 -30.23
CA LEU A 117 13.60 47.66 -29.88
C LEU A 117 14.95 48.04 -30.51
N LYS A 118 15.85 47.06 -30.67
CA LYS A 118 17.15 47.26 -31.35
C LYS A 118 17.04 47.32 -32.88
N GLY A 119 15.88 47.03 -33.46
CA GLY A 119 15.66 47.02 -34.91
C GLY A 119 16.31 45.83 -35.64
N ALA A 120 16.72 44.79 -34.92
CA ALA A 120 17.37 43.59 -35.46
C ALA A 120 16.54 42.31 -35.24
N ALA A 121 15.24 42.45 -35.00
CA ALA A 121 14.33 41.32 -34.77
C ALA A 121 14.06 40.52 -36.04
N THR A 122 13.93 39.21 -35.89
CA THR A 122 13.41 38.33 -36.94
C THR A 122 11.89 38.51 -37.09
N GLU A 123 11.35 38.16 -38.26
CA GLU A 123 9.90 38.30 -38.54
C GLU A 123 9.04 37.51 -37.54
N GLU A 124 9.50 36.33 -37.13
CA GLU A 124 8.86 35.53 -36.07
C GLU A 124 8.87 36.22 -34.70
N GLN A 125 9.95 36.93 -34.35
CA GLN A 125 10.05 37.67 -33.09
C GLN A 125 9.15 38.92 -33.10
N ILE A 126 8.99 39.57 -34.26
CA ILE A 126 8.09 40.72 -34.41
C ILE A 126 6.64 40.26 -34.17
N LEU A 127 6.22 39.18 -34.81
CA LEU A 127 4.88 38.61 -34.65
C LEU A 127 4.61 38.18 -33.20
N LEU A 128 5.58 37.54 -32.55
CA LEU A 128 5.46 37.11 -31.15
C LEU A 128 5.25 38.31 -30.20
N VAL A 129 5.94 39.42 -30.45
CA VAL A 129 5.79 40.64 -29.63
C VAL A 129 4.45 41.31 -29.86
N GLU A 130 4.01 41.38 -31.12
CA GLU A 130 2.73 41.98 -31.49
C GLU A 130 1.54 41.18 -30.96
N GLU A 131 1.58 39.86 -31.07
CA GLU A 131 0.56 38.97 -30.49
C GLU A 131 0.53 39.11 -28.96
N ALA A 132 1.69 39.13 -28.31
CA ALA A 132 1.76 39.34 -26.87
C ALA A 132 1.22 40.72 -26.43
N ASN A 133 1.45 41.77 -27.22
CA ASN A 133 0.88 43.10 -26.96
C ASN A 133 -0.65 43.08 -27.12
N ARG A 134 -1.17 42.44 -28.17
CA ARG A 134 -2.62 42.30 -28.39
C ARG A 134 -3.30 41.50 -27.28
N ASP A 135 -2.66 40.43 -26.84
CA ASP A 135 -3.12 39.61 -25.71
C ASP A 135 -3.13 40.36 -24.39
N ALA A 136 -2.16 41.25 -24.18
CA ALA A 136 -2.07 42.11 -23.00
C ALA A 136 -3.17 43.18 -22.99
N GLU A 137 -3.44 43.79 -24.16
CA GLU A 137 -4.51 44.77 -24.34
C GLU A 137 -5.90 44.16 -24.10
N THR A 138 -6.16 42.97 -24.65
CA THR A 138 -7.44 42.27 -24.44
C THR A 138 -7.66 41.82 -23.00
N LYS A 139 -6.60 41.42 -22.29
CA LYS A 139 -6.65 41.02 -20.87
C LYS A 139 -6.64 42.22 -19.92
N GLY A 140 -6.42 43.45 -20.43
CA GLY A 140 -6.33 44.67 -19.64
C GLY A 140 -5.11 44.71 -18.70
N VAL A 141 -4.10 43.87 -18.93
CA VAL A 141 -2.92 43.71 -18.08
C VAL A 141 -1.70 44.09 -18.88
N LYS A 142 -0.90 45.03 -18.37
CA LYS A 142 0.39 45.39 -18.99
C LYS A 142 1.34 44.21 -18.91
N LEU A 143 2.12 44.05 -19.97
CA LEU A 143 3.10 42.98 -20.06
C LEU A 143 4.12 43.02 -18.93
N PRO A 144 4.63 41.85 -18.51
CA PRO A 144 5.67 41.80 -17.49
C PRO A 144 6.87 42.65 -17.93
N PRO A 145 7.47 43.42 -16.99
CA PRO A 145 8.57 44.32 -17.31
C PRO A 145 9.78 43.56 -17.87
N LEU A 146 10.44 44.15 -18.87
CA LEU A 146 11.60 43.58 -19.57
C LEU A 146 12.82 43.36 -18.68
N LEU A 147 12.83 44.03 -17.54
CA LEU A 147 13.85 43.92 -16.53
C LEU A 147 13.14 43.44 -15.28
N SER A 148 13.61 42.33 -14.71
CA SER A 148 13.27 42.01 -13.33
C SER A 148 13.59 43.24 -12.47
N PRO A 149 12.71 43.60 -11.51
CA PRO A 149 13.06 44.64 -10.55
C PRO A 149 14.42 44.27 -9.96
N PRO A 150 15.35 45.23 -9.80
CA PRO A 150 16.69 44.94 -9.34
C PRO A 150 16.61 44.14 -8.04
N GLU A 151 16.99 42.86 -8.11
CA GLU A 151 17.19 42.06 -6.91
C GLU A 151 18.34 42.72 -6.18
N HIS A 152 18.02 43.43 -5.10
CA HIS A 152 19.01 43.83 -4.12
C HIS A 152 19.60 42.54 -3.54
N ARG A 153 20.67 42.05 -4.17
CA ARG A 153 21.53 41.00 -3.65
C ARG A 153 22.27 41.56 -2.44
N THR A 154 21.60 41.65 -1.30
CA THR A 154 22.25 41.77 0.01
C THR A 154 22.81 40.41 0.39
N HIS A 155 23.84 39.94 -0.32
CA HIS A 155 24.71 38.83 0.12
C HIS A 155 25.38 39.10 1.49
N PHE A 156 25.12 40.25 2.09
CA PHE A 156 25.58 40.66 3.40
C PHE A 156 24.68 40.19 4.56
N GLU A 157 23.41 39.85 4.33
CA GLU A 157 22.50 39.46 5.42
C GLU A 157 22.49 37.95 5.72
N GLU A 158 22.77 37.11 4.73
CA GLU A 158 22.72 35.65 4.86
C GLU A 158 23.86 35.08 5.73
N HIS A 159 25.02 35.76 5.77
CA HIS A 159 26.17 35.33 6.57
C HIS A 159 26.25 35.94 7.98
N VAL A 160 25.49 36.99 8.27
CA VAL A 160 25.62 37.73 9.55
C VAL A 160 24.49 37.41 10.54
N GLN A 161 23.31 37.01 10.06
CA GLN A 161 22.19 36.63 10.93
C GLN A 161 22.33 35.29 11.68
N PRO A 162 23.04 34.23 11.22
CA PRO A 162 23.15 32.99 12.00
C PRO A 162 24.01 33.15 13.25
N ALA A 163 24.98 34.09 13.27
CA ALA A 163 25.86 34.29 14.43
C ALA A 163 25.14 34.93 15.63
N PHE A 164 24.22 35.88 15.39
CA PHE A 164 23.46 36.54 16.46
C PHE A 164 22.30 35.69 16.99
N GLN A 165 21.65 34.87 16.14
CA GLN A 165 20.54 34.01 16.59
C GLN A 165 21.01 32.75 17.33
N LEU A 166 22.21 32.24 17.01
CA LEU A 166 22.78 31.06 17.65
C LEU A 166 23.24 31.36 19.09
N HIS A 167 23.75 32.56 19.36
CA HIS A 167 24.09 33.02 20.72
C HIS A 167 22.85 33.23 21.60
N SER A 168 21.75 33.71 21.01
CA SER A 168 20.45 33.87 21.69
C SER A 168 19.79 32.52 22.02
N LYS A 169 19.90 31.51 21.14
CA LYS A 169 19.35 30.17 21.38
C LYS A 169 20.21 29.33 22.33
N MET A 170 21.54 29.48 22.34
CA MET A 170 22.41 28.75 23.29
C MET A 170 22.24 29.21 24.74
N ASN A 171 22.01 30.51 25.00
CA ASN A 171 21.73 30.97 26.36
C ASN A 171 20.33 30.57 26.85
N LYS A 172 19.38 30.32 25.95
CA LYS A 172 18.01 29.89 26.30
C LYS A 172 17.86 28.38 26.49
N ALA A 173 18.76 27.59 25.90
CA ALA A 173 18.79 26.12 26.05
C ALA A 173 19.56 25.64 27.28
N ALA A 174 20.29 26.52 27.98
CA ALA A 174 21.04 26.18 29.19
C ALA A 174 20.19 26.13 30.47
N GLU A 175 18.88 26.42 30.40
CA GLU A 175 18.03 26.59 31.60
C GLU A 175 16.82 25.62 31.67
N GLY A 176 16.70 24.63 30.78
CA GLY A 176 15.48 23.79 30.70
C GLY A 176 15.69 22.32 30.36
N GLN A 177 15.88 21.51 31.40
CA GLN A 177 15.45 20.12 31.64
C GLN A 177 15.50 19.02 30.54
N ALA A 178 16.16 17.94 30.93
CA ALA A 178 16.13 16.56 30.43
C ALA A 178 14.72 15.95 30.33
N GLU A 179 14.45 15.15 29.28
CA GLU A 179 14.25 13.69 29.36
C GLU A 179 13.49 13.07 28.15
N SER A 180 13.98 11.89 27.77
CA SER A 180 13.29 10.75 27.16
C SER A 180 12.71 10.84 25.74
N THR A 181 13.44 10.23 24.81
CA THR A 181 12.96 9.77 23.51
C THR A 181 11.99 8.60 23.70
N GLY A 182 10.72 8.84 23.35
CA GLY A 182 9.64 7.86 23.37
C GLY A 182 9.87 6.72 22.38
N ARG A 183 10.41 5.62 22.88
CA ARG A 183 10.45 4.31 22.23
C ARG A 183 9.03 3.74 22.25
N GLY A 184 8.29 3.95 21.16
CA GLY A 184 6.88 3.58 21.06
C GLY A 184 6.63 2.07 21.15
N ILE A 185 5.64 1.73 21.96
CA ILE A 185 4.73 0.56 22.07
C ILE A 185 4.54 -0.41 20.87
N LEU A 186 5.16 -0.19 19.71
CA LEU A 186 5.16 -1.13 18.57
C LEU A 186 6.16 -2.30 18.73
N GLY A 187 7.09 -2.23 19.68
CA GLY A 187 8.09 -3.28 19.92
C GLY A 187 7.63 -4.48 20.76
N LEU A 188 6.45 -4.42 21.39
CA LEU A 188 5.99 -5.47 22.31
C LEU A 188 5.07 -6.53 21.66
N PHE A 189 4.54 -6.27 20.46
CA PHE A 189 3.64 -7.21 19.75
C PHE A 189 4.35 -8.12 18.74
N PHE A 190 5.66 -7.94 18.50
CA PHE A 190 6.44 -8.71 17.53
C PHE A 190 7.66 -9.41 18.14
N GLY A 191 7.63 -9.67 19.46
CA GLY A 191 8.71 -10.33 20.19
C GLY A 191 8.30 -11.71 20.70
N GLY A 192 8.50 -12.76 19.88
CA GLY A 192 8.30 -14.13 20.35
C GLY A 192 8.46 -15.19 19.26
N GLY A 193 9.71 -15.61 19.00
CA GLY A 193 10.01 -16.91 18.39
C GLY A 193 10.93 -16.88 17.16
N ASP A 194 12.19 -17.25 17.37
CA ASP A 194 13.08 -17.96 16.42
C ASP A 194 12.97 -17.58 14.93
N GLY A 195 13.27 -16.32 14.59
CA GLY A 195 13.20 -15.81 13.20
C GLY A 195 14.34 -14.91 12.74
N ASP A 196 15.34 -14.62 13.58
CA ASP A 196 16.34 -13.56 13.33
C ASP A 196 17.27 -13.82 12.14
N SER A 197 17.38 -15.06 11.66
CA SER A 197 18.21 -15.38 10.47
C SER A 197 17.47 -15.23 9.14
N LYS A 198 16.13 -15.15 9.13
CA LYS A 198 15.34 -15.10 7.88
C LYS A 198 14.85 -13.71 7.50
N LEU A 199 14.63 -12.81 8.47
CA LEU A 199 14.18 -11.44 8.21
C LEU A 199 15.33 -10.51 7.80
N ALA A 200 16.53 -10.69 8.37
CA ALA A 200 17.73 -9.99 7.91
C ALA A 200 18.11 -10.37 6.46
N ALA A 201 17.89 -11.63 6.08
CA ALA A 201 18.09 -12.10 4.71
C ALA A 201 17.06 -11.52 3.73
N ALA A 202 15.80 -11.32 4.15
CA ALA A 202 14.77 -10.75 3.29
C ALA A 202 15.01 -9.26 3.00
N GLY A 203 15.43 -8.47 4.00
CA GLY A 203 15.82 -7.06 3.81
C GLY A 203 17.07 -6.91 2.94
N ALA A 204 18.10 -7.72 3.18
CA ALA A 204 19.34 -7.69 2.40
C ALA A 204 19.13 -8.09 0.92
N VAL A 205 18.20 -9.01 0.63
CA VAL A 205 17.87 -9.38 -0.76
C VAL A 205 17.09 -8.27 -1.47
N GLN A 206 16.26 -7.51 -0.76
CA GLN A 206 15.53 -6.37 -1.33
C GLN A 206 16.46 -5.17 -1.62
N ASP A 207 17.38 -4.87 -0.71
CA ASP A 207 18.37 -3.79 -0.89
C ASP A 207 19.36 -4.14 -2.02
N ALA A 208 19.84 -5.39 -2.10
CA ALA A 208 20.71 -5.84 -3.18
C ALA A 208 20.02 -5.84 -4.56
N ALA A 209 18.71 -6.15 -4.62
CA ALA A 209 17.94 -6.08 -5.86
C ALA A 209 17.77 -4.63 -6.36
N TRP A 210 17.64 -3.67 -5.44
CA TRP A 210 17.54 -2.25 -5.77
C TRP A 210 18.87 -1.68 -6.27
N GLU A 211 19.98 -2.04 -5.62
CA GLU A 211 21.33 -1.64 -6.03
C GLU A 211 21.72 -2.22 -7.40
N GLY A 212 21.32 -3.47 -7.69
CA GLY A 212 21.55 -4.10 -8.99
C GLY A 212 20.82 -3.41 -10.15
N GLN A 213 19.57 -2.98 -9.94
CA GLN A 213 18.83 -2.20 -10.95
C GLN A 213 19.42 -0.79 -11.14
N ALA A 214 19.86 -0.14 -10.07
CA ALA A 214 20.49 1.18 -10.15
C ALA A 214 21.82 1.13 -10.93
N GLN A 215 22.60 0.06 -10.79
CA GLN A 215 23.83 -0.15 -11.57
C GLN A 215 23.53 -0.47 -13.03
N ALA A 216 22.53 -1.30 -13.32
CA ALA A 216 22.13 -1.63 -14.69
C ALA A 216 21.64 -0.40 -15.48
N GLN A 217 21.00 0.57 -14.82
CA GLN A 217 20.60 1.84 -15.43
C GLN A 217 21.82 2.75 -15.71
N ARG A 218 22.80 2.80 -14.81
CA ARG A 218 24.03 3.57 -15.01
C ARG A 218 24.88 3.00 -16.15
N THR A 219 24.94 1.68 -16.29
CA THR A 219 25.64 1.05 -17.43
C THR A 219 24.87 1.24 -18.74
N ALA A 220 23.54 1.22 -18.71
CA ALA A 220 22.71 1.49 -19.90
C ALA A 220 22.79 2.96 -20.36
N GLU A 221 23.05 3.91 -19.46
CA GLU A 221 23.31 5.31 -19.84
C GLU A 221 24.70 5.51 -20.46
N LEU A 222 25.70 4.71 -20.07
CA LEU A 222 27.05 4.76 -20.65
C LEU A 222 27.15 4.05 -22.01
N GLU A 223 26.19 3.18 -22.34
CA GLU A 223 26.11 2.44 -23.61
C GLU A 223 25.25 3.12 -24.69
N GLN A 224 24.97 4.43 -24.58
CA GLN A 224 24.37 5.18 -25.68
C GLN A 224 25.47 5.73 -26.62
N PRO A 225 25.82 5.03 -27.73
CA PRO A 225 26.62 5.64 -28.78
C PRO A 225 25.81 6.76 -29.45
N ALA A 226 26.50 7.85 -29.75
CA ALA A 226 25.98 8.99 -30.49
C ALA A 226 25.27 8.55 -31.79
N VAL A 227 24.00 8.97 -31.93
CA VAL A 227 23.24 9.22 -33.16
C VAL A 227 23.68 8.48 -34.43
N GLU A 228 22.87 7.51 -34.87
CA GLU A 228 22.64 7.28 -36.30
C GLU A 228 21.14 7.16 -36.61
N THR A 229 20.63 8.18 -37.28
CA THR A 229 19.39 8.16 -38.05
C THR A 229 19.54 7.24 -39.25
N SER A 230 18.93 6.06 -39.26
CA SER A 230 18.54 5.41 -40.53
C SER A 230 17.49 4.31 -40.37
N SER A 231 16.49 4.38 -41.26
CA SER A 231 15.64 3.30 -41.79
C SER A 231 14.90 2.35 -40.84
N GLY A 232 13.57 2.41 -40.91
CA GLY A 232 12.69 1.43 -40.30
C GLY A 232 12.87 0.02 -40.85
N GLN A 233 12.78 -0.97 -39.97
CA GLN A 233 12.46 -2.34 -40.37
C GLN A 233 11.78 -3.14 -39.25
N ALA A 234 10.54 -3.52 -39.55
CA ALA A 234 9.79 -4.72 -39.16
C ALA A 234 9.99 -5.33 -37.76
N ARG A 235 8.94 -5.17 -36.93
CA ARG A 235 8.64 -5.97 -35.73
C ARG A 235 8.37 -7.43 -36.12
N ALA A 236 9.37 -8.30 -36.01
CA ALA A 236 9.19 -9.75 -36.10
C ALA A 236 8.59 -10.29 -34.80
N LYS A 237 7.32 -10.71 -34.85
CA LYS A 237 6.65 -11.44 -33.76
C LYS A 237 7.23 -12.86 -33.68
N LYS A 238 7.97 -13.18 -32.62
CA LYS A 238 8.29 -14.56 -32.25
C LYS A 238 7.30 -15.01 -31.17
N GLY A 239 6.31 -15.80 -31.59
CA GLY A 239 5.45 -16.56 -30.69
C GLY A 239 6.26 -17.69 -30.06
N TRP A 240 6.35 -17.67 -28.74
CA TRP A 240 7.03 -18.66 -27.91
C TRP A 240 5.97 -19.49 -27.20
N TRP A 241 5.58 -20.63 -27.79
CA TRP A 241 5.07 -21.83 -27.10
C TRP A 241 5.18 -23.01 -28.07
N PRO A 242 5.83 -24.10 -27.66
CA PRO A 242 5.31 -25.44 -27.87
C PRO A 242 4.88 -26.05 -26.52
N PHE A 243 4.05 -27.09 -26.61
CA PHE A 243 3.41 -27.91 -25.55
C PHE A 243 2.05 -27.41 -25.04
#